data_AF-A0A934FPK6-F1
#
_entry.id   AF-A0A934FPK6-F1
#
_cell.length_a   1.000
_cell.length_b   1.000
_cell.length_c   1.000
_cell.angle_alpha   90.00
_cell.angle_beta   90.00
_cell.angle_gamma   90.00
#
_symmetry.space_group_name_H-M   'P 1'
#
loop_
_entity.id
_entity.type
_entity.pdbx_description
1 polymer ?
#
loop_
_entity_poly.entity_id
_entity_poly.type
_entity_poly.pdbx_seq_one_letter_code
_entity_poly.pdbx_strand_id
1 'polypeptide(L)'
;MAMPPNTESKLALLLLLAAASCSTLPERSWPPRLVGELEVVHHIAPGGSRLVAVPLSDERITILDLHAHTPAVEERWIGGRRYFVVPDDVAELRIHCRYRAFGVAGQAPFSTVIGPDELFPGAVVVRHVASSVPLVER
;
A
#
# COMPACT_ATOMS: atom_id res chain seq x y z
N MET A 1 34.20 51.06 40.39
CA MET A 1 33.58 50.16 41.38
C MET A 1 32.60 49.29 40.60
N ALA A 2 32.97 48.05 40.28
CA ALA A 2 32.19 47.18 39.39
C ALA A 2 31.30 46.25 40.23
N MET A 3 29.99 46.29 40.00
CA MET A 3 29.01 45.41 40.65
C MET A 3 29.14 43.98 40.08
N PRO A 4 29.17 42.93 40.92
CA PRO A 4 29.16 41.56 40.43
C PRO A 4 27.78 41.19 39.87
N PRO A 5 27.69 40.42 38.79
CA PRO A 5 26.42 39.97 38.23
C PRO A 5 25.76 38.93 39.14
N ASN A 6 24.50 39.18 39.48
CA ASN A 6 23.67 38.36 40.34
C ASN A 6 23.51 36.93 39.78
N THR A 7 23.79 35.95 40.62
CA THR A 7 23.72 34.51 40.36
C THR A 7 22.32 34.05 39.94
N GLU A 8 21.29 34.83 40.26
CA GLU A 8 19.89 34.53 39.96
C GLU A 8 19.55 34.60 38.47
N SER A 9 20.24 35.43 37.69
CA SER A 9 20.00 35.55 36.24
C SER A 9 20.46 34.32 35.45
N LYS A 10 21.42 33.54 35.98
CA LYS A 10 21.91 32.32 35.32
C LYS A 10 20.93 31.14 35.42
N LEU A 11 20.22 31.04 36.53
CA LEU A 11 19.19 30.01 36.75
C LEU A 11 17.97 30.23 35.87
N ALA A 12 17.54 31.48 35.68
CA ALA A 12 16.43 31.81 34.80
C ALA A 12 16.73 31.47 33.33
N LEU A 13 17.96 31.68 32.86
CA LEU A 13 18.36 31.39 31.48
C LEU A 13 18.42 29.87 31.19
N LEU A 14 18.84 29.06 32.16
CA LEU A 14 18.89 27.59 32.03
C LEU A 14 17.49 26.94 31.99
N LEU A 15 16.53 27.49 32.73
CA LEU A 15 15.13 27.03 32.72
C LEU A 15 14.41 27.36 31.39
N LEU A 16 14.73 28.49 30.77
CA LEU A 16 14.17 28.87 29.46
C LEU A 16 14.69 28.00 28.31
N LEU A 17 15.94 27.51 28.39
CA LEU A 17 16.51 26.59 27.38
C LEU A 17 15.93 25.18 27.49
N ALA A 18 15.56 24.72 28.69
CA ALA A 18 14.93 23.42 28.90
C ALA A 18 13.43 23.38 28.50
N ALA A 19 12.76 24.54 28.41
CA ALA A 19 11.38 24.62 27.96
C ALA A 19 11.22 24.58 26.42
N ALA A 20 12.32 24.70 25.67
CA ALA A 20 12.32 24.60 24.21
C ALA A 20 12.37 23.15 23.71
N SER A 21 12.50 22.15 24.59
CA SER A 21 12.33 20.73 24.24
C SER A 21 10.86 20.29 24.29
N CYS A 22 9.93 21.20 24.02
CA CYS A 22 8.53 20.88 23.74
C CYS A 22 8.47 20.20 22.37
N SER A 23 8.64 18.87 22.38
CA SER A 23 8.02 17.89 21.50
C SER A 23 7.34 18.49 20.27
N THR A 24 8.11 18.75 19.21
CA THR A 24 7.52 18.79 17.87
C THR A 24 7.10 17.37 17.57
N LEU A 25 5.84 17.05 17.89
CA LEU A 25 5.19 15.87 17.34
C LEU A 25 5.43 15.93 15.83
N PRO A 26 6.12 14.94 15.23
CA PRO A 26 6.29 14.94 13.80
C PRO A 26 4.89 15.01 13.19
N GLU A 27 4.74 15.87 12.21
CA GLU A 27 3.49 16.03 11.49
C GLU A 27 3.00 14.63 11.10
N ARG A 28 1.79 14.28 11.54
CA ARG A 28 1.20 12.97 11.27
C ARG A 28 0.65 12.98 9.84
N SER A 29 1.48 13.38 8.87
CA SER A 29 1.14 13.34 7.46
C SER A 29 1.12 11.87 7.04
N TRP A 30 -0.08 11.34 6.83
CA TRP A 30 -0.21 10.03 6.22
C TRP A 30 0.39 10.09 4.81
N PRO A 31 1.20 9.10 4.40
CA PRO A 31 1.75 9.09 3.05
C PRO A 31 0.60 9.16 2.04
N PRO A 32 0.78 9.88 0.91
CA PRO A 32 -0.24 9.98 -0.12
C PRO A 32 -0.67 8.57 -0.54
N ARG A 33 -1.97 8.39 -0.68
CA ARG A 33 -2.57 7.09 -0.98
C ARG A 33 -3.00 7.06 -2.44
N LEU A 34 -2.60 6.01 -3.13
CA LEU A 34 -3.08 5.72 -4.48
C LEU A 34 -4.17 4.66 -4.37
N VAL A 35 -5.34 4.94 -4.93
CA VAL A 35 -6.40 3.93 -5.10
C VAL A 35 -6.37 3.50 -6.56
N GLY A 36 -6.20 2.20 -6.77
CA GLY A 36 -6.16 1.59 -8.08
C GLY A 36 -7.35 0.65 -8.28
N GLU A 37 -7.87 0.64 -9.50
CA GLU A 37 -8.82 -0.34 -10.01
C GLU A 37 -8.20 -1.01 -11.23
N LEU A 38 -8.21 -2.33 -11.23
CA LEU A 38 -7.58 -3.17 -12.22
C LEU A 38 -8.55 -4.25 -12.69
N GLU A 39 -8.63 -4.44 -14.01
CA GLU A 39 -9.26 -5.61 -14.62
C GLU A 39 -8.19 -6.34 -15.43
N VAL A 40 -7.98 -7.61 -15.10
CA VAL A 40 -6.99 -8.47 -15.76
C VAL A 40 -7.62 -9.74 -16.28
N VAL A 41 -6.95 -10.33 -17.24
CA VAL A 41 -7.31 -11.59 -17.87
C VAL A 41 -6.12 -12.55 -17.79
N HIS A 42 -6.35 -13.73 -17.21
CA HIS A 42 -5.42 -14.85 -17.30
C HIS A 42 -5.91 -15.84 -18.36
N HIS A 43 -5.08 -16.08 -19.37
CA HIS A 43 -5.31 -17.16 -20.33
C HIS A 43 -4.78 -18.47 -19.77
N ILE A 44 -5.60 -19.51 -19.84
CA ILE A 44 -5.32 -20.81 -19.24
C ILE A 44 -5.20 -21.84 -20.36
N ALA A 45 -3.99 -22.34 -20.57
CA ALA A 45 -3.73 -23.34 -21.60
C ALA A 45 -4.47 -24.66 -21.30
N PRO A 46 -4.92 -25.39 -22.33
CA PRO A 46 -5.39 -26.77 -22.16
C PRO A 46 -4.31 -27.64 -21.51
N GLY A 47 -4.64 -28.32 -20.40
CA GLY A 47 -3.68 -29.14 -19.65
C GLY A 47 -2.63 -28.36 -18.84
N GLY A 48 -2.73 -27.03 -18.79
CA GLY A 48 -1.87 -26.18 -17.96
C GLY A 48 -2.29 -26.13 -16.48
N SER A 49 -1.51 -25.40 -15.68
CA SER A 49 -1.86 -25.13 -14.28
C SER A 49 -3.25 -24.50 -14.17
N ARG A 50 -4.06 -25.01 -13.25
CA ARG A 50 -5.37 -24.45 -12.89
C ARG A 50 -5.30 -23.50 -11.68
N LEU A 51 -4.10 -23.13 -11.28
CA LEU A 51 -3.86 -22.22 -10.17
C LEU A 51 -3.48 -20.85 -10.71
N VAL A 52 -4.33 -19.87 -10.47
CA VAL A 52 -4.05 -18.45 -10.76
C VAL A 52 -3.70 -17.75 -9.46
N ALA A 53 -2.48 -17.24 -9.36
CA ALA A 53 -2.04 -16.49 -8.18
C ALA A 53 -2.81 -15.18 -8.07
N VAL A 54 -3.26 -14.85 -6.86
CA VAL A 54 -3.96 -13.60 -6.58
C VAL A 54 -3.29 -12.84 -5.45
N PRO A 55 -3.35 -11.49 -5.46
CA PRO A 55 -2.63 -10.70 -4.49
C PRO A 55 -3.27 -10.79 -3.11
N LEU A 56 -2.45 -10.50 -2.11
CA LEU A 56 -2.84 -10.40 -0.70
C LEU A 56 -2.51 -9.00 -0.20
N SER A 57 -3.25 -8.58 0.83
CA SER A 57 -2.89 -7.36 1.55
C SER A 57 -1.59 -7.57 2.32
N ASP A 58 -0.70 -6.59 2.26
CA ASP A 58 0.54 -6.50 3.02
C ASP A 58 0.78 -5.06 3.51
N GLU A 59 1.99 -4.77 3.96
CA GLU A 59 2.40 -3.44 4.45
C GLU A 59 2.45 -2.35 3.36
N ARG A 60 2.55 -2.74 2.08
CA ARG A 60 2.66 -1.86 0.90
C ARG A 60 1.31 -1.71 0.19
N ILE A 61 0.45 -2.72 0.24
CA ILE A 61 -0.84 -2.74 -0.44
C ILE A 61 -1.97 -3.30 0.42
N THR A 62 -3.14 -2.68 0.36
CA THR A 62 -4.40 -3.28 0.83
C THR A 62 -5.29 -3.60 -0.35
N ILE A 63 -5.66 -4.87 -0.48
CA ILE A 63 -6.69 -5.32 -1.42
C ILE A 63 -8.05 -4.98 -0.79
N LEU A 64 -8.81 -4.11 -1.46
CA LEU A 64 -10.11 -3.60 -1.00
C LEU A 64 -11.26 -4.44 -1.56
N ASP A 65 -11.13 -4.88 -2.80
CA ASP A 65 -12.06 -5.78 -3.48
C ASP A 65 -11.28 -6.67 -4.43
N LEU A 66 -11.67 -7.94 -4.52
CA LEU A 66 -11.08 -8.91 -5.44
C LEU A 66 -12.14 -9.92 -5.82
N HIS A 67 -12.53 -9.92 -7.09
CA HIS A 67 -13.54 -10.83 -7.59
C HIS A 67 -13.19 -11.35 -8.97
N ALA A 68 -13.43 -12.65 -9.19
CA ALA A 68 -13.35 -13.25 -10.50
C ALA A 68 -14.74 -13.23 -11.15
N HIS A 69 -14.84 -12.84 -12.41
CA HIS A 69 -16.11 -12.85 -13.16
C HIS A 69 -16.59 -14.28 -13.41
N THR A 70 -15.66 -15.18 -13.72
CA THR A 70 -15.93 -16.61 -13.72
C THR A 70 -15.68 -17.13 -12.30
N PRO A 71 -16.65 -17.76 -11.64
CA PRO A 71 -16.47 -18.25 -10.29
C PRO A 71 -15.32 -19.26 -10.26
N ALA A 72 -14.33 -19.00 -9.40
CA ALA A 72 -13.35 -20.02 -9.04
C ALA A 72 -14.06 -21.18 -8.35
N VAL A 73 -13.57 -22.40 -8.55
CA VAL A 73 -14.10 -23.58 -7.85
C VAL A 73 -13.88 -23.42 -6.34
N GLU A 74 -12.68 -22.96 -5.99
CA GLU A 74 -12.26 -22.71 -4.62
C GLU A 74 -11.02 -21.80 -4.59
N GLU A 75 -10.62 -21.43 -3.37
CA GLU A 75 -9.36 -20.76 -3.11
C GLU A 75 -8.40 -21.72 -2.42
N ARG A 76 -7.13 -21.71 -2.83
CA ARG A 76 -6.07 -22.50 -2.21
C ARG A 76 -4.94 -21.63 -1.70
N TRP A 77 -4.30 -22.11 -0.64
CA TRP A 77 -3.12 -21.50 -0.03
C TRP A 77 -1.93 -22.43 -0.17
N ILE A 78 -0.88 -21.99 -0.86
CA ILE A 78 0.33 -22.78 -1.11
C ILE A 78 1.55 -21.88 -0.88
N GLY A 79 2.39 -22.24 0.10
CA GLY A 79 3.61 -21.49 0.41
C GLY A 79 3.35 -20.02 0.77
N GLY A 80 2.26 -19.73 1.51
CA GLY A 80 1.89 -18.36 1.90
C GLY A 80 1.27 -17.51 0.78
N ARG A 81 1.08 -18.07 -0.42
CA ARG A 81 0.42 -17.40 -1.55
C ARG A 81 -1.01 -17.93 -1.71
N ARG A 82 -1.92 -17.02 -2.08
CA ARG A 82 -3.31 -17.34 -2.36
C ARG A 82 -3.49 -17.56 -3.86
N TYR A 83 -4.29 -18.57 -4.20
CA TYR A 83 -4.59 -18.95 -5.58
C TYR A 83 -6.08 -19.14 -5.74
N PHE A 84 -6.61 -18.71 -6.88
CA PHE A 84 -7.89 -19.20 -7.39
C PHE A 84 -7.68 -20.50 -8.14
N VAL A 85 -8.53 -21.49 -7.85
CA VAL A 85 -8.59 -22.75 -8.59
C VAL A 85 -9.62 -22.59 -9.69
N VAL A 86 -9.16 -22.67 -10.93
CA VAL A 86 -10.00 -22.44 -12.10
C VAL A 86 -10.58 -23.77 -12.60
N PRO A 87 -11.89 -23.83 -12.96
CA PRO A 87 -12.48 -25.02 -13.56
C PRO A 87 -11.76 -25.48 -14.84
N ASP A 88 -11.84 -26.78 -15.15
CA ASP A 88 -11.10 -27.36 -16.27
C ASP A 88 -11.59 -26.94 -17.66
N ASP A 89 -12.85 -26.52 -17.75
CA ASP A 89 -13.52 -26.05 -18.97
C ASP A 89 -13.34 -24.56 -19.24
N VAL A 90 -12.63 -23.85 -18.36
CA VAL A 90 -12.41 -22.40 -18.46
C VAL A 90 -11.05 -22.11 -19.09
N ALA A 91 -11.09 -21.44 -20.25
CA ALA A 91 -9.89 -21.00 -20.97
C ALA A 91 -9.41 -19.60 -20.55
N GLU A 92 -10.26 -18.82 -19.88
CA GLU A 92 -9.98 -17.45 -19.47
C GLU A 92 -10.54 -17.19 -18.07
N LEU A 93 -9.70 -16.67 -17.18
CA LEU A 93 -10.14 -16.11 -15.91
C LEU A 93 -9.98 -14.60 -15.91
N ARG A 94 -11.10 -13.89 -15.83
CA ARG A 94 -11.12 -12.44 -15.67
C ARG A 94 -11.28 -12.06 -14.21
N ILE A 95 -10.40 -11.19 -13.72
CA ILE A 95 -10.35 -10.75 -12.34
C ILE A 95 -10.44 -9.23 -12.29
N HIS A 96 -11.34 -8.73 -11.47
CA HIS A 96 -11.37 -7.35 -11.06
C HIS A 96 -10.76 -7.22 -9.66
N CYS A 97 -9.91 -6.21 -9.50
CA CYS A 97 -9.21 -5.93 -8.27
C CYS A 97 -9.27 -4.43 -7.98
N ARG A 98 -9.76 -4.06 -6.81
CA ARG A 98 -9.59 -2.72 -6.26
C ARG A 98 -8.60 -2.77 -5.12
N TYR A 99 -7.62 -1.89 -5.17
CA TYR A 99 -6.54 -1.86 -4.18
C TYR A 99 -6.20 -0.44 -3.75
N ARG A 100 -5.49 -0.36 -2.63
CA ARG A 100 -4.87 0.84 -2.10
C ARG A 100 -3.39 0.57 -1.93
N ALA A 101 -2.54 1.35 -2.60
CA ALA A 101 -1.10 1.31 -2.40
C ALA A 101 -0.66 2.44 -1.46
N PHE A 102 0.30 2.14 -0.59
CA PHE A 102 0.93 3.09 0.31
C PHE A 102 2.34 3.40 -0.18
N GLY A 103 2.72 4.68 -0.19
CA GLY A 103 4.12 5.04 -0.34
C GLY A 103 4.94 4.53 0.85
N VAL A 104 6.16 4.07 0.59
CA VAL A 104 7.12 3.72 1.66
C VAL A 104 7.59 5.00 2.33
N ALA A 105 7.49 5.07 3.67
CA ALA A 105 7.97 6.22 4.44
C ALA A 105 9.47 6.47 4.17
N GLY A 106 9.83 7.70 3.81
CA GLY A 106 11.21 8.08 3.49
C GLY A 106 11.62 7.91 2.03
N GLN A 107 10.77 7.35 1.17
CA GLN A 107 10.92 7.46 -0.28
C GLN A 107 10.02 8.58 -0.83
N ALA A 108 10.38 9.12 -1.99
CA ALA A 108 9.57 10.15 -2.64
C ALA A 108 8.12 9.66 -2.76
N PRO A 109 7.12 10.52 -2.46
CA PRO A 109 5.73 10.16 -2.67
C PRO A 109 5.61 9.68 -4.12
N PHE A 110 5.00 8.51 -4.34
CA PHE A 110 4.82 7.85 -5.64
C PHE A 110 5.99 7.03 -6.22
N SER A 111 7.11 6.80 -5.52
CA SER A 111 8.18 5.92 -6.06
C SER A 111 7.85 4.42 -6.06
N THR A 112 6.75 4.01 -5.41
CA THR A 112 6.32 2.61 -5.36
C THR A 112 4.92 2.46 -5.98
N VAL A 113 4.80 2.78 -7.27
CA VAL A 113 3.62 2.36 -8.04
C VAL A 113 3.73 0.85 -8.22
N ILE A 114 3.01 0.08 -7.41
CA ILE A 114 2.88 -1.36 -7.61
C ILE A 114 2.18 -1.56 -8.96
N GLY A 115 2.93 -2.13 -9.90
CA GLY A 115 2.47 -2.38 -11.26
C GLY A 115 1.50 -3.57 -11.31
N PRO A 116 0.63 -3.65 -12.33
CA PRO A 116 -0.26 -4.78 -12.53
C PRO A 116 0.46 -6.14 -12.54
N ASP A 117 1.67 -6.21 -13.10
CA ASP A 117 2.46 -7.44 -13.19
C ASP A 117 2.93 -7.96 -11.82
N GLU A 118 3.11 -7.07 -10.83
CA GLU A 118 3.46 -7.48 -9.47
C GLU A 118 2.24 -8.09 -8.76
N LEU A 119 1.03 -7.59 -9.05
CA LEU A 119 -0.22 -8.07 -8.47
C LEU A 119 -0.75 -9.33 -9.15
N PHE A 120 -0.66 -9.39 -10.47
CA PHE A 120 -1.20 -10.47 -11.30
C PHE A 120 -0.15 -10.93 -12.32
N PRO A 121 0.85 -11.72 -11.90
CA PRO A 121 1.94 -12.12 -12.78
C PRO A 121 1.44 -12.95 -13.96
N GLY A 122 1.77 -12.53 -15.18
CA GLY A 122 1.38 -13.21 -16.41
C GLY A 122 -0.08 -12.98 -16.83
N ALA A 123 -0.78 -12.03 -16.19
CA ALA A 123 -2.09 -11.57 -16.66
C ALA A 123 -1.96 -10.50 -17.74
N VAL A 124 -2.95 -10.43 -18.62
CA VAL A 124 -3.13 -9.32 -19.56
C VAL A 124 -3.99 -8.26 -18.89
N VAL A 125 -3.49 -7.03 -18.83
CA VAL A 125 -4.27 -5.90 -18.29
C VAL A 125 -5.29 -5.45 -19.33
N VAL A 126 -6.57 -5.52 -18.96
CA VAL A 126 -7.69 -5.03 -19.78
C VAL A 126 -8.00 -3.57 -19.44
N ARG A 127 -7.95 -3.23 -18.15
CA ARG A 127 -8.21 -1.89 -17.66
C ARG A 127 -7.36 -1.61 -16.42
N HIS A 128 -6.77 -0.42 -16.36
CA HIS A 128 -6.10 0.08 -15.16
C HIS A 128 -6.44 1.55 -14.97
N VAL A 129 -7.04 1.87 -13.83
CA VAL A 129 -7.33 3.24 -13.42
C VAL A 129 -6.68 3.46 -12.06
N ALA A 130 -5.71 4.37 -12.00
CA ALA A 130 -5.06 4.76 -10.76
C ALA A 130 -5.36 6.24 -10.49
N SER A 131 -5.90 6.53 -9.30
CA SER A 131 -6.18 7.89 -8.87
C SER A 131 -5.46 8.19 -7.57
N SER A 132 -4.68 9.27 -7.55
CA SER A 132 -4.17 9.84 -6.32
C SER A 132 -5.33 10.51 -5.59
N VAL A 133 -5.68 10.02 -4.40
CA VAL A 133 -6.71 10.66 -3.58
C VAL A 133 -5.99 11.59 -2.59
N PRO A 134 -6.16 12.92 -2.68
CA PRO A 134 -5.65 13.80 -1.65
C PRO A 134 -6.33 13.45 -0.33
N LEU A 135 -5.54 13.35 0.75
CA LEU A 135 -6.08 13.12 2.08
C LEU A 135 -6.88 14.36 2.48
N VAL A 136 -8.21 14.23 2.50
CA VAL A 136 -9.07 15.23 3.13
C VAL A 136 -9.03 14.94 4.62
N GLU A 137 -8.38 15.82 5.39
CA GLU A 137 -8.43 15.80 6.85
C GLU A 137 -9.89 15.96 7.29
N ARG A 138 -10.39 14.99 8.07
CA ARG A 138 -11.71 15.04 8.72
C ARG A 138 -11.52 15.09 10.22
#